data_AF-A0A8J7KRC2-F1
#
_entry.id   AF-A0A8J7KRC2-F1
#
_cell.length_a   1.000
_cell.length_b   1.000
_cell.length_c   1.000
_cell.angle_alpha   90.00
_cell.angle_beta   90.00
_cell.angle_gamma   90.00
#
_symmetry.space_group_name_H-M   'P 1'
#
loop_
_entity.id
_entity.type
_entity.pdbx_description
1 polymer ?
#
loop_
_entity_poly.entity_id
_entity_poly.type
_entity_poly.pdbx_seq_one_letter_code
_entity_poly.pdbx_strand_id
1 'polypeptide(L)'
;MSMGRVSGGAIPAVTARVAWAACPKGTPAMWVRDKLQELFVDSDFADWFGGDGRHGVSPARLALVSVLQYAENLPDRQAARAVACRIDWKYALGMDLDEPGFDHSVLSEFRDRLAEGDRADRLLQMMVDRLATAGLVKRRGRMRTDSTHVLAAVRKLSRVELVAETLRTALEALVRVDEVWLLGVITPEWGQRYGRPIRYEHQPKGQTGVSDYLLQVGGDGMALLQAVYHSSAPAWVQAVAEVELAAGLGPAVLARRRTTALAGDQDLQGTAQPQRHTPTGQRARGRRRRARTGPLVEFGDRHST
;
A
#
# COMPACT_ATOMS: atom_id res chain seq x y z
N MET A 1 -29.12 4.49 26.48
CA MET A 1 -28.42 3.37 25.83
C MET A 1 -29.14 3.00 24.54
N SER A 2 -28.58 3.40 23.40
CA SER A 2 -28.94 2.84 22.09
C SER A 2 -27.73 3.08 21.19
N MET A 3 -26.83 2.09 21.16
CA MET A 3 -25.78 2.06 20.15
C MET A 3 -26.48 2.00 18.79
N GLY A 4 -26.05 2.84 17.84
CA GLY A 4 -26.54 2.79 16.46
C GLY A 4 -26.41 1.39 15.88
N ARG A 5 -27.18 1.11 14.81
CA ARG A 5 -27.37 -0.22 14.17
C ARG A 5 -26.15 -1.12 14.37
N VAL A 6 -26.31 -2.06 15.29
CA VAL A 6 -25.30 -2.98 15.79
C VAL A 6 -24.50 -3.57 14.63
N SER A 7 -23.21 -3.27 14.59
CA SER A 7 -22.32 -4.08 13.77
C SER A 7 -22.27 -5.48 14.37
N GLY A 8 -22.65 -6.47 13.57
CA GLY A 8 -22.59 -7.86 13.99
C GLY A 8 -23.81 -8.68 13.61
N GLY A 9 -24.98 -8.06 13.49
CA GLY A 9 -26.25 -8.74 13.22
C GLY A 9 -26.20 -9.84 12.14
N ALA A 10 -27.03 -10.86 12.31
CA ALA A 10 -27.19 -11.95 11.34
C ALA A 10 -27.28 -11.39 9.92
N ILE A 11 -26.54 -11.99 8.98
CA ILE A 11 -26.49 -11.50 7.60
C ILE A 11 -27.92 -11.53 7.03
N PRO A 12 -28.44 -10.40 6.51
CA PRO A 12 -29.76 -10.37 5.93
C PRO A 12 -29.92 -11.45 4.85
N ALA A 13 -31.02 -12.21 4.89
CA ALA A 13 -31.21 -13.38 4.03
C ALA A 13 -31.12 -13.02 2.52
N VAL A 14 -31.59 -11.82 2.16
CA VAL A 14 -31.47 -11.30 0.79
C VAL A 14 -30.02 -11.01 0.44
N THR A 15 -29.26 -10.35 1.30
CA THR A 15 -27.83 -10.08 1.11
C THR A 15 -27.06 -11.39 0.95
N ALA A 16 -27.31 -12.38 1.81
CA ALA A 16 -26.66 -13.69 1.73
C ALA A 16 -26.93 -14.40 0.40
N ARG A 17 -28.21 -14.49 0.00
CA ARG A 17 -28.61 -15.12 -1.26
C ARG A 17 -27.97 -14.43 -2.47
N VAL A 18 -27.99 -13.10 -2.52
CA VAL A 18 -27.44 -12.33 -3.65
C VAL A 18 -25.92 -12.41 -3.68
N ALA A 19 -25.24 -12.37 -2.53
CA ALA A 19 -23.79 -12.51 -2.44
C ALA A 19 -23.31 -13.87 -2.96
N TRP A 20 -23.94 -14.96 -2.53
CA TRP A 20 -23.58 -16.30 -3.01
C TRP A 20 -23.97 -16.54 -4.47
N ALA A 21 -25.04 -15.89 -4.97
CA ALA A 21 -25.37 -15.93 -6.39
C ALA A 21 -24.35 -15.17 -7.25
N ALA A 22 -23.89 -13.99 -6.80
CA ALA A 22 -22.92 -13.16 -7.51
C ALA A 22 -21.48 -13.68 -7.40
N CYS A 23 -21.14 -14.34 -6.29
CA CYS A 23 -19.83 -14.90 -6.02
C CYS A 23 -19.93 -16.38 -5.60
N PRO A 24 -20.23 -17.31 -6.52
CA PRO A 24 -20.46 -18.73 -6.17
C PRO A 24 -19.26 -19.44 -5.52
N LYS A 25 -18.04 -18.95 -5.75
CA LYS A 25 -16.81 -19.48 -5.15
C LYS A 25 -16.45 -18.81 -3.81
N GLY A 26 -17.24 -17.83 -3.38
CA GLY A 26 -16.93 -16.90 -2.29
C GLY A 26 -15.82 -15.92 -2.67
N THR A 27 -15.69 -14.85 -1.87
CA THR A 27 -14.55 -13.92 -1.91
C THR A 27 -13.84 -13.93 -0.56
N PRO A 28 -12.58 -13.45 -0.46
CA PRO A 28 -11.89 -13.34 0.82
C PRO A 28 -12.71 -12.63 1.91
N ALA A 29 -13.44 -11.57 1.56
CA ALA A 29 -14.32 -10.84 2.48
C ALA A 29 -15.47 -11.73 3.02
N MET A 30 -16.08 -12.55 2.15
CA MET A 30 -17.12 -13.51 2.56
C MET A 30 -16.54 -14.60 3.48
N TRP A 31 -15.37 -15.14 3.16
CA TRP A 31 -14.70 -16.15 3.99
C TRP A 31 -14.32 -15.62 5.37
N VAL A 32 -13.86 -14.36 5.46
CA VAL A 32 -13.60 -13.69 6.74
C VAL A 32 -14.86 -13.67 7.59
N ARG A 33 -16.00 -13.28 7.02
CA ARG A 33 -17.29 -13.28 7.74
C ARG A 33 -17.75 -14.68 8.14
N ASP A 34 -17.65 -15.68 7.26
CA ASP A 34 -18.10 -17.04 7.57
C ASP A 34 -17.24 -17.73 8.64
N LYS A 35 -15.94 -17.44 8.66
CA LYS A 35 -14.99 -18.06 9.60
C LYS A 35 -14.88 -17.33 10.93
N LEU A 36 -15.02 -16.01 10.92
CA LEU A 36 -14.77 -15.17 12.09
C LEU A 36 -16.04 -14.51 12.62
N GLN A 37 -17.18 -14.70 11.96
CA GLN A 37 -18.47 -14.10 12.31
C GLN A 37 -18.32 -12.59 12.56
N GLU A 38 -18.47 -12.18 13.81
CA GLU A 38 -18.24 -10.82 14.28
C GLU A 38 -16.77 -10.68 14.72
N LEU A 39 -15.91 -10.26 13.78
CA LEU A 39 -14.50 -10.02 14.09
C LEU A 39 -14.30 -8.85 15.08
N PHE A 40 -15.23 -7.91 15.10
CA PHE A 40 -15.23 -6.77 16.01
C PHE A 40 -16.66 -6.51 16.48
N VAL A 41 -16.84 -6.08 17.73
CA VAL A 41 -18.11 -5.64 18.29
C VAL A 41 -17.98 -4.22 18.81
N ASP A 42 -19.06 -3.43 18.78
CA ASP A 42 -18.99 -2.01 19.16
C ASP A 42 -18.56 -1.80 20.62
N SER A 43 -18.79 -2.78 21.51
CA SER A 43 -18.31 -2.75 22.89
C SER A 43 -16.78 -2.77 23.00
N ASP A 44 -16.06 -3.30 22.01
CA ASP A 44 -14.59 -3.31 21.99
C ASP A 44 -14.02 -1.88 21.88
N PHE A 45 -14.84 -0.93 21.40
CA PHE A 45 -14.45 0.46 21.12
C PHE A 45 -15.08 1.45 22.09
N ALA A 46 -15.81 0.97 23.11
CA ALA A 46 -16.55 1.83 24.04
C ALA A 46 -15.67 2.87 24.73
N ASP A 47 -14.42 2.52 25.03
CA ASP A 47 -13.44 3.41 25.66
C ASP A 47 -12.89 4.49 24.70
N TRP A 48 -13.05 4.31 23.38
CA TRP A 48 -12.46 5.19 22.35
C TRP A 48 -13.49 6.16 21.76
N PHE A 49 -14.78 5.83 21.90
CA PHE A 49 -15.89 6.63 21.43
C PHE A 49 -16.77 7.04 22.61
N GLY A 50 -16.69 8.31 23.00
CA GLY A 50 -17.52 8.86 24.07
C GLY A 50 -19.02 8.65 23.79
N GLY A 51 -19.77 8.27 24.82
CA GLY A 51 -21.18 7.86 24.71
C GLY A 51 -22.17 8.95 24.26
N ASP A 52 -21.73 10.21 24.23
CA ASP A 52 -22.58 11.39 24.02
C ASP A 52 -22.48 11.99 22.60
N GLY A 53 -21.99 11.21 21.63
CA GLY A 53 -21.87 11.61 20.24
C GLY A 53 -23.12 11.33 19.38
N ARG A 54 -23.28 12.13 18.32
CA ARG A 54 -24.25 11.88 17.23
C ARG A 54 -24.04 10.46 16.68
N HIS A 55 -25.12 9.72 16.42
CA HIS A 55 -25.06 8.34 15.91
C HIS A 55 -24.21 8.23 14.62
N GLY A 56 -22.94 7.86 14.78
CA GLY A 56 -22.00 7.65 13.68
C GLY A 56 -22.10 6.23 13.12
N VAL A 57 -21.32 5.98 12.06
CA VAL A 57 -21.06 4.60 11.60
C VAL A 57 -20.44 3.82 12.74
N SER A 58 -20.86 2.57 12.92
CA SER A 58 -20.31 1.70 13.95
C SER A 58 -18.76 1.61 13.87
N PRO A 59 -18.05 1.79 15.00
CA PRO A 59 -16.60 1.59 15.07
C PRO A 59 -16.14 0.19 14.66
N ALA A 60 -16.87 -0.87 15.05
CA ALA A 60 -16.52 -2.24 14.66
C ALA A 60 -16.69 -2.46 13.14
N ARG A 61 -17.68 -1.82 12.51
CA ARG A 61 -17.81 -1.80 11.05
C ARG A 61 -16.62 -1.10 10.40
N LEU A 62 -16.21 0.07 10.91
CA LEU A 62 -15.07 0.82 10.39
C LEU A 62 -13.75 0.04 10.56
N ALA A 63 -13.60 -0.70 11.66
CA ALA A 63 -12.46 -1.58 11.88
C ALA A 63 -12.39 -2.69 10.83
N LEU A 64 -13.50 -3.40 10.57
CA LEU A 64 -13.55 -4.45 9.55
C LEU A 64 -13.31 -3.87 8.15
N VAL A 65 -13.89 -2.71 7.82
CA VAL A 65 -13.60 -2.02 6.57
C VAL A 65 -12.12 -1.67 6.45
N SER A 66 -11.48 -1.20 7.52
CA SER A 66 -10.05 -0.87 7.51
C SER A 66 -9.17 -2.10 7.22
N VAL A 67 -9.54 -3.26 7.77
CA VAL A 67 -8.86 -4.54 7.49
C VAL A 67 -9.04 -4.94 6.03
N LEU A 68 -10.27 -4.91 5.49
CA LEU A 68 -10.55 -5.26 4.09
C LEU A 68 -9.89 -4.27 3.12
N GLN A 69 -9.90 -2.99 3.47
CA GLN A 69 -9.22 -1.93 2.73
C GLN A 69 -7.73 -2.22 2.58
N TYR A 70 -7.07 -2.58 3.69
CA TYR A 70 -5.65 -2.93 3.68
C TYR A 70 -5.40 -4.22 2.87
N ALA A 71 -6.19 -5.27 3.11
CA ALA A 71 -6.05 -6.57 2.44
C ALA A 71 -6.21 -6.47 0.91
N GLU A 72 -7.09 -5.59 0.44
CA GLU A 72 -7.34 -5.35 -0.99
C GLU A 72 -6.57 -4.15 -1.56
N ASN A 73 -5.72 -3.50 -0.75
CA ASN A 73 -4.92 -2.32 -1.12
C ASN A 73 -5.74 -1.19 -1.78
N LEU A 74 -6.85 -0.81 -1.15
CA LEU A 74 -7.79 0.20 -1.67
C LEU A 74 -7.56 1.59 -1.05
N PRO A 75 -7.60 2.68 -1.84
CA PRO A 75 -7.69 4.03 -1.28
C PRO A 75 -9.06 4.28 -0.65
N ASP A 76 -9.15 5.23 0.29
CA ASP A 76 -10.36 5.45 1.11
C ASP A 76 -11.64 5.66 0.29
N ARG A 77 -11.55 6.41 -0.81
CA ARG A 77 -12.68 6.63 -1.72
C ARG A 77 -13.16 5.35 -2.38
N GLN A 78 -12.23 4.45 -2.72
CA GLN A 78 -12.59 3.15 -3.28
C GLN A 78 -13.13 2.21 -2.21
N ALA A 79 -12.62 2.26 -0.98
CA ALA A 79 -13.15 1.51 0.15
C ALA A 79 -14.59 1.94 0.50
N ALA A 80 -14.84 3.25 0.61
CA ALA A 80 -16.19 3.79 0.82
C ALA A 80 -17.15 3.41 -0.31
N ARG A 81 -16.69 3.47 -1.57
CA ARG A 81 -17.46 2.99 -2.72
C ARG A 81 -17.70 1.48 -2.69
N ALA A 82 -16.73 0.69 -2.21
CA ALA A 82 -16.87 -0.75 -2.05
C ALA A 82 -17.96 -1.08 -1.03
N VAL A 83 -18.00 -0.40 0.13
CA VAL A 83 -19.09 -0.54 1.11
C VAL A 83 -20.46 -0.26 0.47
N ALA A 84 -20.56 0.78 -0.37
CA ALA A 84 -21.81 1.17 -1.00
C ALA A 84 -22.26 0.21 -2.11
N CYS A 85 -21.33 -0.28 -2.95
CA CYS A 85 -21.67 -0.94 -4.22
C CYS A 85 -21.36 -2.43 -4.27
N ARG A 86 -20.40 -2.92 -3.47
CA ARG A 86 -19.91 -4.30 -3.58
C ARG A 86 -20.70 -5.24 -2.67
N ILE A 87 -21.29 -6.25 -3.29
CA ILE A 87 -22.13 -7.24 -2.61
C ILE A 87 -21.34 -8.08 -1.60
N ASP A 88 -20.08 -8.40 -1.89
CA ASP A 88 -19.23 -9.19 -1.00
C ASP A 88 -18.83 -8.41 0.26
N TRP A 89 -18.63 -7.10 0.14
CA TRP A 89 -18.41 -6.22 1.29
C TRP A 89 -19.68 -6.04 2.12
N LYS A 90 -20.85 -5.86 1.49
CA LYS A 90 -22.14 -5.83 2.22
C LYS A 90 -22.41 -7.12 2.97
N TYR A 91 -22.10 -8.27 2.36
CA TYR A 91 -22.16 -9.57 3.04
C TYR A 91 -21.22 -9.62 4.25
N ALA A 92 -19.96 -9.23 4.06
CA ALA A 92 -18.96 -9.27 5.12
C ALA A 92 -19.31 -8.38 6.31
N LEU A 93 -19.92 -7.22 6.05
CA LEU A 93 -20.32 -6.23 7.05
C LEU A 93 -21.73 -6.50 7.63
N GLY A 94 -22.45 -7.50 7.11
CA GLY A 94 -23.83 -7.80 7.53
C GLY A 94 -24.84 -6.69 7.18
N MET A 95 -24.61 -5.96 6.08
CA MET A 95 -25.43 -4.83 5.65
C MET A 95 -26.60 -5.26 4.77
N ASP A 96 -27.68 -4.49 4.83
CA ASP A 96 -28.77 -4.61 3.85
C ASP A 96 -28.34 -4.09 2.47
N LEU A 97 -29.00 -4.57 1.41
CA LEU A 97 -28.69 -4.19 0.03
C LEU A 97 -28.99 -2.72 -0.27
N ASP A 98 -30.00 -2.15 0.37
CA ASP A 98 -30.41 -0.75 0.25
C ASP A 98 -29.70 0.17 1.27
N GLU A 99 -28.97 -0.40 2.24
CA GLU A 99 -28.23 0.39 3.22
C GLU A 99 -27.13 1.22 2.53
N PRO A 100 -27.12 2.56 2.70
CA PRO A 100 -26.09 3.40 2.09
C PRO A 100 -24.71 3.14 2.72
N GLY A 101 -23.66 3.45 1.96
CA GLY A 101 -22.31 3.55 2.51
C GLY A 101 -22.12 4.81 3.36
N PHE A 102 -20.87 5.17 3.61
CA PHE A 102 -20.49 6.37 4.34
C PHE A 102 -19.52 7.23 3.54
N ASP A 103 -19.29 8.47 3.97
CA ASP A 103 -18.28 9.33 3.34
C ASP A 103 -16.87 8.86 3.67
N HIS A 104 -15.98 8.85 2.68
CA HIS A 104 -14.58 8.42 2.83
C HIS A 104 -13.82 9.12 3.97
N SER A 105 -14.18 10.36 4.35
CA SER A 105 -13.52 11.08 5.45
C SER A 105 -13.62 10.34 6.79
N VAL A 106 -14.69 9.56 6.99
CA VAL A 106 -14.92 8.79 8.22
C VAL A 106 -13.81 7.76 8.45
N LEU A 107 -13.21 7.20 7.39
CA LEU A 107 -12.09 6.26 7.52
C LEU A 107 -10.80 6.97 7.98
N SER A 108 -10.56 8.18 7.49
CA SER A 108 -9.40 8.96 7.93
C SER A 108 -9.55 9.36 9.40
N GLU A 109 -10.71 9.90 9.79
CA GLU A 109 -10.99 10.24 11.20
C GLU A 109 -10.89 9.02 12.12
N PHE A 110 -11.35 7.85 11.67
CA PHE A 110 -11.23 6.61 12.44
C PHE A 110 -9.76 6.20 12.63
N ARG A 111 -8.94 6.31 11.58
CA ARG A 111 -7.50 5.98 11.67
C ARG A 111 -6.71 6.98 12.49
N ASP A 112 -7.04 8.27 12.43
CA ASP A 112 -6.43 9.29 13.29
C ASP A 112 -6.67 8.95 14.77
N ARG A 113 -7.89 8.51 15.11
CA ARG A 113 -8.20 8.03 16.47
C ARG A 113 -7.48 6.73 16.83
N LEU A 114 -7.27 5.81 15.88
CA LEU A 114 -6.51 4.58 16.13
C LEU A 114 -5.02 4.85 16.37
N ALA A 115 -4.47 5.93 15.80
CA ALA A 115 -3.08 6.32 15.98
C ALA A 115 -2.79 6.92 17.37
N GLU A 116 -3.84 7.23 18.15
CA GLU A 116 -3.68 7.68 19.53
C GLU A 116 -3.34 6.52 20.47
N GLY A 117 -2.24 6.67 21.22
CA GLY A 117 -1.84 5.71 22.24
C GLY A 117 -1.56 4.32 21.69
N ASP A 118 -2.09 3.30 22.36
CA ASP A 118 -1.93 1.88 22.04
C ASP A 118 -3.16 1.27 21.34
N ARG A 119 -4.07 2.10 20.81
CA ARG A 119 -5.36 1.62 20.26
C ARG A 119 -5.18 0.73 19.03
N ALA A 120 -4.28 1.09 18.12
CA ALA A 120 -3.94 0.25 16.97
C ALA A 120 -3.39 -1.12 17.40
N ASP A 121 -2.50 -1.16 18.39
CA ASP A 121 -1.93 -2.41 18.92
C ASP A 121 -3.00 -3.26 19.60
N ARG A 122 -3.91 -2.65 20.37
CA ARG A 122 -5.07 -3.35 20.95
C ARG A 122 -5.99 -3.93 19.88
N LEU A 123 -6.28 -3.18 18.82
CA LEU A 123 -7.10 -3.66 17.70
C LEU A 123 -6.47 -4.89 17.03
N LEU A 124 -5.16 -4.82 16.77
CA LEU A 124 -4.40 -5.94 16.22
C LEU A 124 -4.42 -7.14 17.16
N GLN A 125 -4.19 -6.92 18.46
CA GLN A 125 -4.19 -7.98 19.46
C GLN A 125 -5.55 -8.69 19.51
N MET A 126 -6.65 -7.94 19.52
CA MET A 126 -8.01 -8.50 19.48
C MET A 126 -8.24 -9.36 18.23
N MET A 127 -7.80 -8.88 17.05
CA MET A 127 -7.88 -9.65 15.82
C MET A 127 -7.09 -10.95 15.92
N VAL A 128 -5.84 -10.90 16.41
CA VAL A 128 -4.99 -12.08 16.60
C VAL A 128 -5.62 -13.08 17.56
N ASP A 129 -6.19 -12.63 18.67
CA ASP A 129 -6.83 -13.50 19.66
C ASP A 129 -8.07 -14.21 19.10
N ARG A 130 -8.90 -13.50 18.30
CA ARG A 130 -10.05 -14.09 17.61
C ARG A 130 -9.62 -15.08 16.52
N LEU A 131 -8.59 -14.74 15.74
CA LEU A 131 -8.01 -15.65 14.75
C LEU A 131 -7.42 -16.91 15.40
N ALA A 132 -6.77 -16.78 16.56
CA ALA A 132 -6.26 -17.91 17.33
C ALA A 132 -7.39 -18.78 17.88
N THR A 133 -8.46 -18.15 18.40
CA THR A 133 -9.67 -18.86 18.89
C THR A 133 -10.36 -19.63 17.76
N ALA A 134 -10.42 -19.05 16.56
CA ALA A 134 -10.94 -19.71 15.36
C ALA A 134 -10.01 -20.81 14.81
N GLY A 135 -8.85 -21.06 15.44
CA GLY A 135 -7.88 -22.06 15.01
C GLY A 135 -7.11 -21.69 13.73
N LEU A 136 -7.22 -20.44 13.27
CA LEU A 136 -6.54 -19.95 12.07
C LEU A 136 -5.08 -19.58 12.35
N VAL A 137 -4.76 -19.22 13.60
CA VAL A 137 -3.41 -18.90 14.06
C VAL A 137 -2.99 -19.87 15.15
N LYS A 138 -1.82 -20.52 14.99
CA LYS A 138 -1.27 -21.43 16.00
C LYS A 138 -0.55 -20.63 17.09
N ARG A 139 -0.90 -20.91 18.36
CA ARG A 139 -0.33 -20.25 19.55
C ARG A 139 1.17 -20.47 19.77
N ARG A 140 1.84 -21.33 18.98
CA ARG A 140 3.26 -21.70 19.16
C ARG A 140 3.99 -22.04 17.86
N GLY A 141 5.04 -21.28 17.63
CA GLY A 141 6.25 -21.60 16.87
C GLY A 141 7.27 -20.52 17.22
N ARG A 142 8.57 -20.81 17.20
CA ARG A 142 9.60 -19.77 17.29
C ARG A 142 9.39 -18.86 16.08
N MET A 143 8.59 -17.80 16.26
CA MET A 143 8.30 -16.85 15.22
C MET A 143 9.63 -16.16 14.97
N ARG A 144 10.27 -16.51 13.86
CA ARG A 144 11.16 -15.55 13.23
C ARG A 144 10.22 -14.43 12.85
N THR A 145 10.15 -13.42 13.70
CA THR A 145 9.93 -12.07 13.23
C THR A 145 11.13 -11.80 12.34
N ASP A 146 11.13 -12.36 11.13
CA ASP A 146 11.68 -11.62 10.02
C ASP A 146 10.79 -10.39 10.08
N SER A 147 11.30 -9.32 10.68
CA SER A 147 10.66 -8.03 10.58
C SER A 147 10.43 -7.89 9.09
N THR A 148 9.21 -8.13 8.64
CA THR A 148 8.78 -7.70 7.33
C THR A 148 9.06 -6.22 7.45
N HIS A 149 10.16 -5.78 6.83
CA HIS A 149 10.43 -4.38 6.70
C HIS A 149 9.10 -3.85 6.21
N VAL A 150 8.43 -3.04 7.03
CA VAL A 150 7.30 -2.27 6.56
C VAL A 150 7.96 -1.28 5.61
N LEU A 151 8.27 -1.78 4.40
CA LEU A 151 8.28 -0.97 3.22
C LEU A 151 6.85 -0.48 3.24
N ALA A 152 6.66 0.71 3.81
CA ALA A 152 5.53 1.52 3.45
C ALA A 152 5.40 1.40 1.91
N ALA A 153 4.20 1.59 1.39
CA ALA A 153 4.04 1.84 -0.04
C ALA A 153 4.72 3.19 -0.43
N VAL A 154 5.95 3.42 0.02
CA VAL A 154 6.94 4.32 -0.54
C VAL A 154 7.20 3.78 -1.93
N ARG A 155 6.37 4.26 -2.84
CA ARG A 155 6.69 4.34 -4.25
C ARG A 155 8.17 4.71 -4.36
N LYS A 156 8.97 3.85 -5.02
CA LYS A 156 10.34 4.20 -5.36
C LYS A 156 10.30 5.50 -6.15
N LEU A 157 10.90 6.55 -5.60
CA LEU A 157 10.99 7.83 -6.29
C LEU A 157 11.71 7.59 -7.62
N SER A 158 11.13 8.09 -8.71
CA SER A 158 11.85 8.19 -9.98
C SER A 158 13.10 9.04 -9.76
N ARG A 159 14.13 8.89 -10.61
CA ARG A 159 15.34 9.73 -10.49
C ARG A 159 15.02 11.23 -10.51
N VAL A 160 13.94 11.61 -11.20
CA VAL A 160 13.44 12.97 -11.28
C VAL A 160 12.82 13.41 -9.95
N GLU A 161 11.97 12.56 -9.37
CA GLU A 161 11.37 12.79 -8.05
C GLU A 161 12.43 12.90 -6.96
N LEU A 162 13.43 12.01 -6.99
CA LEU A 162 14.49 11.98 -5.98
C LEU A 162 15.25 13.31 -5.93
N VAL A 163 15.67 13.83 -7.10
CA VAL A 163 16.45 15.07 -7.17
C VAL A 163 15.61 16.26 -6.68
N ALA A 164 14.35 16.36 -7.09
CA ALA A 164 13.47 17.45 -6.69
C ALA A 164 13.06 17.36 -5.20
N GLU A 165 12.77 16.17 -4.69
CA GLU A 165 12.47 15.95 -3.26
C GLU A 165 13.68 16.20 -2.36
N THR A 166 14.90 15.88 -2.83
CA THR A 166 16.13 16.18 -2.09
C THR A 166 16.28 17.69 -1.91
N LEU A 167 16.09 18.46 -2.99
CA LEU A 167 16.14 19.92 -2.92
C LEU A 167 15.05 20.48 -2.00
N ARG A 168 13.81 20.01 -2.14
CA ARG A 168 12.71 20.41 -1.25
C ARG A 168 13.02 20.14 0.22
N THR A 169 13.55 18.95 0.52
CA THR A 169 13.88 18.55 1.90
C THR A 169 15.00 19.42 2.48
N ALA A 170 16.02 19.74 1.69
CA ALA A 170 17.06 20.68 2.09
C ALA A 170 16.50 22.09 2.38
N LEU A 171 15.58 22.58 1.53
CA LEU A 171 14.90 23.85 1.77
C LEU A 171 14.07 23.85 3.06
N GLU A 172 13.30 22.79 3.32
CA GLU A 172 12.52 22.67 4.57
C GLU A 172 13.41 22.62 5.81
N ALA A 173 14.55 21.93 5.75
CA ALA A 173 15.52 21.91 6.83
C ALA A 173 16.11 23.31 7.05
N LEU A 174 16.43 24.03 5.98
CA LEU A 174 16.95 25.40 6.05
C LEU A 174 15.94 26.40 6.60
N VAL A 175 14.65 26.29 6.26
CA VAL A 175 13.59 27.12 6.86
C VAL A 175 13.55 26.96 8.38
N ARG A 176 13.71 25.73 8.88
CA ARG A 176 13.69 25.47 10.34
C ARG A 176 14.89 26.06 11.07
N VAL A 177 16.00 26.23 10.36
CA VAL A 177 17.26 26.73 10.92
C VAL A 177 17.34 28.25 10.82
N ASP A 178 17.07 28.81 9.65
CA ASP A 178 17.15 30.24 9.39
C ASP A 178 16.30 30.65 8.17
N GLU A 179 15.01 30.89 8.43
CA GLU A 179 14.06 31.35 7.41
C GLU A 179 14.48 32.70 6.79
N VAL A 180 15.02 33.63 7.60
CA VAL A 180 15.37 34.98 7.14
C VAL A 180 16.52 34.92 6.15
N TRP A 181 17.55 34.13 6.45
CA TRP A 181 18.66 33.91 5.53
C TRP A 181 18.16 33.24 4.24
N LEU A 182 17.33 32.20 4.35
CA LEU A 182 16.85 31.46 3.18
C LEU A 182 16.02 32.33 2.25
N LEU A 183 15.17 33.21 2.79
CA LEU A 183 14.41 34.19 2.00
C LEU A 183 15.29 35.18 1.23
N GLY A 184 16.53 35.40 1.68
CA GLY A 184 17.53 36.18 0.94
C GLY A 184 18.23 35.42 -0.20
N VAL A 185 18.07 34.10 -0.25
CA VAL A 185 18.71 33.21 -1.24
C VAL A 185 17.73 32.74 -2.31
N ILE A 186 16.50 32.42 -1.92
CA ILE A 186 15.50 31.84 -2.84
C ILE A 186 14.69 32.93 -3.54
N THR A 187 14.17 32.60 -4.73
CA THR A 187 13.22 33.48 -5.45
C THR A 187 11.77 33.04 -5.20
N PRO A 188 10.76 33.90 -5.42
CA PRO A 188 9.34 33.55 -5.25
C PRO A 188 8.91 32.32 -6.07
N GLU A 189 9.52 32.10 -7.24
CA GLU A 189 9.26 30.97 -8.11
C GLU A 189 9.67 29.63 -7.49
N TRP A 190 10.58 29.63 -6.51
CA TRP A 190 10.96 28.42 -5.76
C TRP A 190 9.83 27.97 -4.84
N GLY A 191 9.08 28.92 -4.25
CA GLY A 191 7.90 28.60 -3.45
C GLY A 191 6.83 27.88 -4.27
N GLN A 192 6.66 28.26 -5.54
CA GLN A 192 5.72 27.57 -6.45
C GLN A 192 6.21 26.16 -6.84
N ARG A 193 7.53 25.99 -7.02
CA ARG A 193 8.14 24.74 -7.47
C ARG A 193 8.35 23.70 -6.36
N TYR A 194 8.75 24.15 -5.18
CA TYR A 194 9.18 23.30 -4.06
C TYR A 194 8.32 23.46 -2.80
N GLY A 195 7.39 24.43 -2.75
CA GLY A 195 6.53 24.63 -1.58
C GLY A 195 5.50 23.52 -1.33
N ARG A 196 5.41 22.53 -2.21
CA ARG A 196 4.57 21.33 -2.04
C ARG A 196 5.39 20.07 -2.34
N PRO A 197 5.04 18.92 -1.73
CA PRO A 197 5.62 17.64 -2.13
C PRO A 197 5.47 17.37 -3.62
N ILE A 198 6.55 16.93 -4.26
CA ILE A 198 6.64 16.59 -5.68
C ILE A 198 5.78 15.35 -5.94
N ARG A 199 4.65 15.56 -6.61
CA ARG A 199 3.72 14.49 -6.98
C ARG A 199 3.98 14.01 -8.41
N TYR A 200 3.85 12.71 -8.62
CA TYR A 200 3.97 12.09 -9.96
C TYR A 200 3.05 12.69 -11.03
N GLU A 201 1.84 13.05 -10.63
CA GLU A 201 0.81 13.56 -11.53
C GLU A 201 1.18 14.91 -12.16
N HIS A 202 2.14 15.63 -11.57
CA HIS A 202 2.62 16.92 -12.03
C HIS A 202 4.01 16.87 -12.69
N GLN A 203 4.49 15.66 -13.03
CA GLN A 203 5.77 15.55 -13.72
C GLN A 203 5.70 15.99 -15.17
N PRO A 204 6.80 16.59 -15.66
CA PRO A 204 6.94 16.86 -17.08
C PRO A 204 6.86 15.55 -17.88
N LYS A 205 6.14 15.60 -18.99
CA LYS A 205 5.97 14.46 -19.90
C LYS A 205 6.92 14.61 -21.09
N GLY A 206 7.37 13.47 -21.61
CA GLY A 206 8.29 13.42 -22.75
C GLY A 206 9.75 13.69 -22.36
N GLN A 207 10.67 13.22 -23.21
CA GLN A 207 12.09 13.21 -22.90
C GLN A 207 12.69 14.62 -22.75
N THR A 208 12.23 15.57 -23.57
CA THR A 208 12.64 16.99 -23.51
C THR A 208 12.17 17.64 -22.22
N GLY A 209 10.89 17.54 -21.88
CA GLY A 209 10.35 18.15 -20.65
C GLY A 209 10.99 17.60 -19.37
N VAL A 210 11.30 16.31 -19.34
CA VAL A 210 12.05 15.69 -18.22
C VAL A 210 13.47 16.26 -18.14
N SER A 211 14.14 16.45 -19.28
CA SER A 211 15.49 17.01 -19.32
C SER A 211 15.51 18.46 -18.84
N ASP A 212 14.58 19.29 -19.31
CA ASP A 212 14.50 20.71 -18.95
C ASP A 212 14.20 20.90 -17.46
N TYR A 213 13.27 20.10 -16.92
CA TYR A 213 12.97 20.10 -15.50
C TYR A 213 14.17 19.66 -14.65
N LEU A 214 14.90 18.61 -15.05
CA LEU A 214 16.10 18.17 -14.34
C LEU A 214 17.21 19.24 -14.36
N LEU A 215 17.38 19.94 -15.50
CA LEU A 215 18.34 21.05 -15.60
C LEU A 215 17.92 22.21 -14.71
N GLN A 216 16.63 22.52 -14.64
CA GLN A 216 16.09 23.55 -13.76
C GLN A 216 16.33 23.21 -12.29
N VAL A 217 15.93 22.02 -11.84
CA VAL A 217 16.11 21.58 -10.45
C VAL A 217 17.60 21.48 -10.09
N GLY A 218 18.44 21.00 -11.01
CA GLY A 218 19.88 20.95 -10.82
C GLY A 218 20.52 22.34 -10.70
N GLY A 219 20.07 23.31 -11.51
CA GLY A 219 20.50 24.70 -11.45
C GLY A 219 20.12 25.37 -10.12
N ASP A 220 18.88 25.17 -9.68
CA ASP A 220 18.42 25.65 -8.37
C ASP A 220 19.23 25.03 -7.23
N GLY A 221 19.44 23.70 -7.26
CA GLY A 221 20.24 23.01 -6.26
C GLY A 221 21.68 23.52 -6.19
N MET A 222 22.31 23.79 -7.33
CA MET A 222 23.65 24.38 -7.37
C MET A 222 23.68 25.81 -6.82
N ALA A 223 22.67 26.63 -7.13
CA ALA A 223 22.57 27.99 -6.57
C ALA A 223 22.43 27.94 -5.05
N LEU A 224 21.63 27.01 -4.52
CA LEU A 224 21.49 26.80 -3.08
C LEU A 224 22.84 26.40 -2.43
N LEU A 225 23.53 25.41 -3.00
CA LEU A 225 24.82 24.96 -2.48
C LEU A 225 25.88 26.07 -2.53
N GLN A 226 25.91 26.86 -3.60
CA GLN A 226 26.80 28.01 -3.69
C GLN A 226 26.51 29.04 -2.60
N ALA A 227 25.24 29.30 -2.30
CA ALA A 227 24.85 30.21 -1.23
C ALA A 227 25.23 29.66 0.16
N VAL A 228 25.00 28.37 0.43
CA VAL A 228 25.33 27.74 1.72
C VAL A 228 26.84 27.72 1.96
N TYR A 229 27.64 27.38 0.96
CA TYR A 229 29.09 27.31 1.08
C TYR A 229 29.80 28.64 0.77
N HIS A 230 29.07 29.73 0.56
CA HIS A 230 29.66 31.05 0.42
C HIS A 230 30.32 31.49 1.74
N SER A 231 31.43 32.22 1.67
CA SER A 231 32.17 32.66 2.87
C SER A 231 31.38 33.62 3.77
N SER A 232 30.30 34.19 3.27
CA SER A 232 29.38 35.06 4.03
C SER A 232 28.18 34.31 4.61
N ALA A 233 28.05 33.01 4.38
CA ALA A 233 26.96 32.21 4.91
C ALA A 233 27.16 31.93 6.40
N PRO A 234 26.09 31.94 7.21
CA PRO A 234 26.20 31.58 8.61
C PRO A 234 26.67 30.13 8.81
N ALA A 235 27.53 29.89 9.80
CA ALA A 235 28.08 28.57 10.05
C ALA A 235 27.02 27.49 10.37
N TRP A 236 25.90 27.89 10.99
CA TRP A 236 24.80 26.96 11.31
C TRP A 236 24.04 26.48 10.08
N VAL A 237 24.03 27.25 8.99
CA VAL A 237 23.42 26.86 7.70
C VAL A 237 24.24 25.76 7.02
N GLN A 238 25.57 25.78 7.18
CA GLN A 238 26.47 24.76 6.64
C GLN A 238 26.40 23.43 7.39
N ALA A 239 25.96 23.46 8.65
CA ALA A 239 25.86 22.28 9.52
C ALA A 239 24.58 21.45 9.30
N VAL A 240 23.74 21.81 8.33
CA VAL A 240 22.48 21.11 8.04
C VAL A 240 22.75 19.83 7.24
N ALA A 241 22.51 18.68 7.85
CA ALA A 241 22.79 17.36 7.27
C ALA A 241 22.09 17.12 5.91
N GLU A 242 20.89 17.67 5.73
CA GLU A 242 20.13 17.59 4.49
C GLU A 242 20.80 18.34 3.33
N VAL A 243 21.57 19.39 3.63
CA VAL A 243 22.35 20.12 2.63
C VAL A 243 23.60 19.32 2.22
N GLU A 244 24.24 18.63 3.16
CA GLU A 244 25.34 17.70 2.84
C GLU A 244 24.87 16.53 1.96
N LEU A 245 23.68 16.00 2.24
CA LEU A 245 23.05 14.97 1.41
C LEU A 245 22.71 15.48 0.00
N ALA A 246 22.20 16.71 -0.12
CA ALA A 246 21.97 17.37 -1.40
C ALA A 246 23.28 17.59 -2.19
N ALA A 247 24.36 17.97 -1.50
CA ALA A 247 25.70 18.15 -2.09
C ALA A 247 26.28 16.82 -2.62
N GLY A 248 26.09 15.72 -1.89
CA GLY A 248 26.58 14.39 -2.28
C GLY A 248 25.95 13.80 -3.54
N LEU A 249 24.74 14.24 -3.92
CA LEU A 249 24.03 13.76 -5.11
C LEU A 249 24.41 14.51 -6.40
N GLY A 250 24.98 15.71 -6.31
CA GLY A 250 25.38 16.55 -7.44
C GLY A 250 26.37 15.88 -8.42
N PRO A 251 27.46 15.24 -7.96
CA PRO A 251 28.42 14.59 -8.85
C PRO A 251 27.87 13.33 -9.53
N ALA A 252 27.02 12.55 -8.85
CA ALA A 252 26.50 11.28 -9.36
C ALA A 252 25.44 11.45 -10.46
N VAL A 253 24.68 12.56 -10.43
CA VAL A 253 23.65 12.87 -11.44
C VAL A 253 24.26 13.49 -12.70
N LEU A 254 25.34 14.27 -12.58
CA LEU A 254 26.01 14.93 -13.70
C LEU A 254 27.13 14.09 -14.36
N ALA A 255 27.82 13.20 -13.62
CA ALA A 255 28.98 12.48 -14.15
C ALA A 255 28.66 11.39 -15.19
N ARG A 256 27.41 10.96 -15.36
CA ARG A 256 27.03 9.91 -16.33
C ARG A 256 26.57 10.39 -17.71
N ARG A 257 26.70 11.69 -18.03
CA ARG A 257 26.44 12.22 -19.39
C ARG A 257 27.69 12.65 -20.17
N ARG A 258 28.91 12.53 -19.62
CA ARG A 258 30.15 12.76 -20.40
C ARG A 258 30.68 11.52 -21.11
N THR A 259 30.30 10.31 -20.69
CA THR A 259 30.80 9.06 -21.29
C THR A 259 29.92 8.47 -22.40
N THR A 260 28.72 9.01 -22.61
CA THR A 260 27.80 8.58 -23.69
C THR A 260 27.67 9.58 -24.84
N ALA A 261 28.48 10.65 -24.84
CA ALA A 261 28.53 11.63 -25.93
C ALA A 261 29.79 11.51 -26.82
N LEU A 262 30.66 10.53 -26.57
CA LEU A 262 31.90 10.31 -27.35
C LEU A 262 32.09 8.86 -27.84
N ALA A 263 31.15 7.95 -27.58
CA ALA A 263 31.10 6.66 -28.25
C ALA A 263 30.03 6.77 -29.35
N GLY A 264 30.50 7.08 -30.55
CA GLY A 264 29.69 7.21 -31.75
C GLY A 264 28.94 5.93 -32.08
N ASP A 265 27.71 6.15 -32.54
CA ASP A 265 27.15 5.59 -33.76
C ASP A 265 28.09 4.63 -34.51
N GLN A 266 27.86 3.33 -34.36
CA GLN A 266 27.85 2.33 -35.43
C GLN A 266 27.41 0.97 -34.89
N ASP A 267 26.64 0.29 -35.72
CA ASP A 267 26.34 -1.15 -35.72
C ASP A 267 25.03 -1.65 -35.07
N LEU A 268 24.13 -1.98 -36.02
CA LEU A 268 23.25 -3.15 -36.09
C LEU A 268 21.77 -2.93 -35.76
N GLN A 269 21.08 -2.38 -36.76
CA GLN A 269 19.84 -2.99 -37.24
C GLN A 269 20.10 -4.50 -37.50
N GLY A 270 19.42 -5.36 -36.74
CA GLY A 270 19.47 -6.81 -36.88
C GLY A 270 18.18 -7.44 -36.39
N THR A 271 17.29 -7.71 -37.34
CA THR A 271 16.08 -8.53 -37.31
C THR A 271 16.17 -9.77 -36.42
N ALA A 272 15.15 -10.05 -35.57
CA ALA A 272 14.63 -11.41 -35.32
C ALA A 272 13.40 -11.43 -34.39
N GLN A 273 12.48 -12.33 -34.72
CA GLN A 273 11.14 -12.61 -34.18
C GLN A 273 11.08 -13.07 -32.70
N PRO A 274 9.89 -13.02 -32.07
CA PRO A 274 9.66 -13.56 -30.74
C PRO A 274 9.52 -15.10 -30.79
N GLN A 275 10.49 -15.83 -30.22
CA GLN A 275 10.35 -17.27 -30.01
C GLN A 275 9.61 -17.58 -28.70
N ARG A 276 8.48 -18.26 -28.86
CA ARG A 276 7.76 -18.96 -27.80
C ARG A 276 8.56 -20.19 -27.38
N HIS A 277 8.83 -20.34 -26.09
CA HIS A 277 9.38 -21.58 -25.54
C HIS A 277 8.25 -22.51 -25.07
N THR A 278 8.12 -23.65 -25.73
CA THR A 278 7.45 -24.86 -25.24
C THR A 278 8.55 -25.90 -24.93
N PRO A 279 8.54 -26.61 -23.78
CA PRO A 279 9.50 -27.67 -23.54
C PRO A 279 8.85 -29.06 -23.64
N THR A 280 9.22 -29.81 -24.68
CA THR A 280 9.06 -31.28 -24.79
C THR A 280 10.17 -31.78 -25.72
N GLY A 281 11.00 -32.79 -25.46
CA GLY A 281 11.20 -33.72 -24.37
C GLY A 281 12.18 -34.83 -24.83
N GLN A 282 12.54 -35.71 -23.89
CA GLN A 282 13.00 -37.11 -24.08
C GLN A 282 14.43 -37.46 -24.53
N ARG A 283 15.06 -38.33 -23.74
CA ARG A 283 15.40 -39.76 -24.03
C ARG A 283 15.90 -40.40 -22.72
N ALA A 284 15.28 -41.40 -22.08
CA ALA A 284 14.90 -42.77 -22.45
C ALA A 284 16.09 -43.74 -22.62
N ARG A 285 16.25 -44.67 -21.64
CA ARG A 285 16.60 -46.12 -21.72
C ARG A 285 16.90 -46.62 -20.30
N GLY A 286 16.45 -47.79 -19.81
CA GLY A 286 15.80 -48.92 -20.45
C GLY A 286 15.19 -49.91 -19.45
N ARG A 287 14.37 -50.81 -20.00
CA ARG A 287 13.53 -51.86 -19.38
C ARG A 287 14.32 -52.98 -18.71
N ARG A 288 13.73 -53.60 -17.67
CA ARG A 288 13.53 -55.07 -17.60
C ARG A 288 12.16 -55.41 -16.99
N ARG A 289 11.43 -56.26 -17.71
CA ARG A 289 10.14 -56.90 -17.36
C ARG A 289 10.35 -58.00 -16.30
N ARG A 290 9.34 -58.24 -15.48
CA ARG A 290 8.78 -59.59 -15.24
C ARG A 290 7.31 -59.47 -14.85
N ALA A 291 6.49 -60.30 -15.50
CA ALA A 291 5.06 -60.47 -15.30
C ALA A 291 4.78 -61.67 -14.39
N ARG A 292 3.64 -61.65 -13.69
CA ARG A 292 2.80 -62.80 -13.25
C ARG A 292 1.47 -62.20 -12.74
N THR A 293 0.39 -62.20 -13.52
CA THR A 293 -0.71 -63.20 -13.63
C THR A 293 -1.63 -63.20 -12.38
N GLY A 294 -2.95 -62.98 -12.60
CA GLY A 294 -4.02 -62.59 -11.64
C GLY A 294 -4.53 -63.67 -10.65
N PRO A 295 -5.84 -63.75 -10.27
CA PRO A 295 -7.03 -63.01 -10.73
C PRO A 295 -8.02 -62.49 -9.63
N LEU A 296 -8.97 -61.66 -10.10
CA LEU A 296 -10.40 -61.53 -9.79
C LEU A 296 -11.01 -62.14 -8.51
N VAL A 297 -11.75 -61.33 -7.73
CA VAL A 297 -12.98 -61.74 -7.02
C VAL A 297 -13.99 -60.58 -7.06
N GLU A 298 -15.06 -60.76 -7.84
CA GLU A 298 -16.38 -60.12 -7.68
C GLU A 298 -17.14 -60.80 -6.53
N PHE A 299 -17.96 -60.05 -5.79
CA PHE A 299 -19.22 -60.44 -5.10
C PHE A 299 -19.72 -59.16 -4.41
N GLY A 300 -20.95 -58.67 -4.52
CA GLY A 300 -22.17 -59.09 -5.18
C GLY A 300 -23.31 -58.23 -4.59
N ASP A 301 -24.19 -57.71 -5.43
CA ASP A 301 -25.48 -57.11 -5.05
C ASP A 301 -26.36 -58.09 -4.28
N ARG A 302 -27.08 -57.63 -3.23
CA ARG A 302 -28.44 -58.07 -2.88
C ARG A 302 -29.22 -56.99 -2.10
N HIS A 303 -30.24 -56.45 -2.79
CA HIS A 303 -31.64 -56.31 -2.40
C HIS A 303 -32.08 -55.75 -1.03
N SER A 304 -32.87 -54.67 -1.13
CA SER A 304 -34.26 -54.50 -0.68
C SER A 304 -34.65 -54.87 0.75
N THR A 305 -34.95 -53.85 1.57
CA THR A 305 -36.31 -53.56 2.06
C THR A 305 -36.40 -52.11 2.51
#